data_AF-A0A925MZ91-F1
#
_entry.id   AF-A0A925MZ91-F1
#
_cell.length_a   1.000
_cell.length_b   1.000
_cell.length_c   1.000
_cell.angle_alpha   90.00
_cell.angle_beta   90.00
_cell.angle_gamma   90.00
#
_symmetry.space_group_name_H-M   'P 1'
#
loop_
_entity.id
_entity.type
_entity.pdbx_description
1 polymer ?
#
loop_
_entity_poly.entity_id
_entity_poly.type
_entity_poly.pdbx_seq_one_letter_code
_entity_poly.pdbx_strand_id
1 'polypeptide(L)'
;AARALTDAVRALGLDALPWSEALRQWRARVQSLRGWMPELALPDLSDAALVQTLDAWLLPAFAGKTRLDALDEQTFAEALKSLLDWPRRQRIEQLAPARIVVPSGQERRIEYAMDDGDDDPVLAVKLQELFGLADTPRIADGRVPLTLHLLSPAGRPLQVTQDLRGFWERTYPEVRKEMKGRYPKHPWPDDPWNATPTHRAKPRV
;
A
#
# COMPACT_ATOMS: atom_id res chain seq x y z
N ALA A 1 31.27 -15.70 -12.73
CA ALA A 1 29.96 -15.27 -13.26
C ALA A 1 29.20 -14.43 -12.25
N ALA A 2 28.78 -14.98 -11.09
CA ALA A 2 27.97 -14.26 -10.09
C ALA A 2 28.49 -12.85 -9.71
N ARG A 3 29.77 -12.72 -9.34
CA ARG A 3 30.37 -11.40 -9.03
C ARG A 3 30.27 -10.39 -10.19
N ALA A 4 30.55 -10.83 -11.41
CA ALA A 4 30.41 -9.98 -12.59
C ALA A 4 28.95 -9.56 -12.85
N LEU A 5 27.97 -10.43 -12.57
CA LEU A 5 26.54 -10.08 -12.65
C LEU A 5 26.15 -9.06 -11.58
N THR A 6 26.63 -9.24 -10.34
CA THR A 6 26.43 -8.27 -9.25
C THR A 6 27.06 -6.91 -9.58
N ASP A 7 28.27 -6.89 -10.14
CA ASP A 7 28.94 -5.66 -10.58
C ASP A 7 28.19 -4.99 -11.74
N ALA A 8 27.61 -5.78 -12.66
CA ALA A 8 26.76 -5.25 -13.72
C ALA A 8 25.51 -4.56 -13.16
N VAL A 9 24.84 -5.15 -12.15
CA VAL A 9 23.72 -4.50 -11.45
C VAL A 9 24.15 -3.20 -10.77
N ARG A 10 25.36 -3.16 -10.18
CA ARG A 10 25.90 -1.94 -9.58
C ARG A 10 26.07 -0.81 -10.59
N ALA A 11 26.42 -1.14 -11.84
CA ALA A 11 26.58 -0.16 -12.92
C ALA A 11 25.25 0.23 -13.59
N LEU A 12 24.32 -0.73 -13.74
CA LEU A 12 23.03 -0.53 -14.42
C LEU A 12 21.93 0.04 -13.50
N GLY A 13 22.09 -0.10 -12.18
CA GLY A 13 21.08 0.27 -11.20
C GLY A 13 20.14 -0.88 -10.84
N LEU A 14 19.37 -0.70 -9.75
CA LEU A 14 18.45 -1.73 -9.25
C LEU A 14 17.26 -1.98 -10.18
N ASP A 15 16.90 -1.03 -11.05
CA ASP A 15 15.82 -1.20 -12.02
C ASP A 15 16.11 -2.27 -13.09
N ALA A 16 17.38 -2.70 -13.22
CA ALA A 16 17.76 -3.82 -14.07
C ALA A 16 17.32 -5.19 -13.50
N LEU A 17 16.85 -5.23 -12.25
CA LEU A 17 16.39 -6.44 -11.57
C LEU A 17 14.90 -6.69 -11.81
N PRO A 18 14.42 -7.94 -11.68
CA PRO A 18 13.04 -8.32 -12.00
C PRO A 18 12.06 -7.90 -10.89
N TRP A 19 11.90 -6.59 -10.69
CA TRP A 19 10.97 -6.03 -9.71
C TRP A 19 9.52 -6.27 -10.11
N SER A 20 8.81 -7.04 -9.29
CA SER A 20 7.35 -7.10 -9.33
C SER A 20 6.72 -5.95 -8.54
N GLU A 21 5.50 -5.60 -8.88
CA GLU A 21 4.71 -4.60 -8.14
C GLU A 21 4.53 -5.00 -6.66
N ALA A 22 4.34 -6.29 -6.39
CA ALA A 22 4.21 -6.80 -5.03
C ALA A 22 5.50 -6.64 -4.21
N LEU A 23 6.67 -6.86 -4.83
CA LEU A 23 7.95 -6.70 -4.15
C LEU A 23 8.29 -5.22 -3.91
N ARG A 24 7.96 -4.36 -4.90
CA ARG A 24 8.04 -2.90 -4.77
C ARG A 24 7.24 -2.40 -3.56
N GLN A 25 5.97 -2.76 -3.48
CA GLN A 25 5.12 -2.41 -2.34
C GLN A 25 5.60 -3.01 -1.02
N TRP A 26 6.13 -4.23 -1.03
CA TRP A 26 6.73 -4.82 0.16
C TRP A 26 7.93 -3.99 0.64
N ARG A 27 8.82 -3.57 -0.26
CA ARG A 27 9.96 -2.69 0.06
C ARG A 27 9.48 -1.36 0.64
N ALA A 28 8.49 -0.73 0.00
CA ALA A 28 7.89 0.52 0.47
C ALA A 28 7.37 0.39 1.90
N ARG A 29 6.62 -0.68 2.21
CA ARG A 29 6.13 -0.95 3.58
C ARG A 29 7.25 -1.04 4.62
N VAL A 30 8.37 -1.68 4.27
CA VAL A 30 9.54 -1.77 5.17
C VAL A 30 10.16 -0.40 5.40
N GLN A 31 10.37 0.37 4.33
CA GLN A 31 10.95 1.72 4.42
C GLN A 31 10.05 2.68 5.19
N SER A 32 8.74 2.69 4.90
CA SER A 32 7.76 3.48 5.64
C SER A 32 7.77 3.15 7.13
N LEU A 33 7.74 1.86 7.50
CA LEU A 33 7.80 1.46 8.91
C LEU A 33 9.11 1.84 9.58
N ARG A 34 10.24 1.82 8.86
CA ARG A 34 11.52 2.30 9.39
C ARG A 34 11.45 3.78 9.77
N GLY A 35 10.75 4.60 8.99
CA GLY A 35 10.50 6.02 9.30
C GLY A 35 9.50 6.22 10.44
N TRP A 36 8.36 5.54 10.40
CA TRP A 36 7.27 5.72 11.39
C TRP A 36 7.55 5.09 12.75
N MET A 37 8.37 4.03 12.78
CA MET A 37 8.66 3.22 13.97
C MET A 37 10.15 2.84 14.02
N PRO A 38 11.06 3.83 14.20
CA PRO A 38 12.50 3.59 14.22
C PRO A 38 12.95 2.58 15.30
N GLU A 39 12.17 2.41 16.37
CA GLU A 39 12.41 1.42 17.42
C GLU A 39 12.36 -0.04 16.94
N LEU A 40 11.77 -0.31 15.76
CA LEU A 40 11.76 -1.65 15.15
C LEU A 40 13.13 -2.05 14.58
N ALA A 41 14.04 -1.08 14.41
CA ALA A 41 15.38 -1.29 13.85
C ALA A 41 15.36 -2.08 12.52
N LEU A 42 14.36 -1.80 11.66
CA LEU A 42 14.26 -2.41 10.33
C LEU A 42 15.45 -1.99 9.46
N PRO A 43 15.98 -2.85 8.57
CA PRO A 43 17.10 -2.50 7.71
C PRO A 43 16.73 -1.38 6.73
N ASP A 44 17.74 -0.63 6.31
CA ASP A 44 17.59 0.35 5.23
C ASP A 44 17.54 -0.39 3.90
N LEU A 45 16.38 -0.32 3.23
CA LEU A 45 16.17 -0.90 1.91
C LEU A 45 16.10 0.19 0.81
N SER A 46 16.59 1.40 1.07
CA SER A 46 16.74 2.44 0.04
C SER A 46 17.62 1.95 -1.10
N ASP A 47 17.48 2.55 -2.27
CA ASP A 47 18.30 2.20 -3.43
C ASP A 47 19.79 2.35 -3.12
N ALA A 48 20.17 3.42 -2.41
CA ALA A 48 21.53 3.66 -1.96
C ALA A 48 22.05 2.53 -1.05
N ALA A 49 21.29 2.12 -0.04
CA ALA A 49 21.69 1.06 0.88
C ALA A 49 21.77 -0.31 0.19
N LEU A 50 20.80 -0.62 -0.68
CA LEU A 50 20.76 -1.88 -1.42
C LEU A 50 21.94 -2.00 -2.40
N VAL A 51 22.28 -0.93 -3.12
CA VAL A 51 23.43 -0.89 -4.03
C VAL A 51 24.76 -1.08 -3.29
N GLN A 52 24.91 -0.46 -2.12
CA GLN A 52 26.11 -0.60 -1.29
C GLN A 52 26.29 -2.01 -0.74
N THR A 53 25.20 -2.76 -0.56
CA THR A 53 25.20 -4.09 0.09
C THR A 53 24.92 -5.25 -0.86
N LEU A 54 24.94 -5.02 -2.19
CA LEU A 54 24.66 -6.06 -3.22
C LEU A 54 25.41 -7.37 -3.01
N ASP A 55 26.67 -7.30 -2.60
CA ASP A 55 27.51 -8.47 -2.37
C ASP A 55 26.98 -9.37 -1.24
N ALA A 56 26.26 -8.81 -0.27
CA ALA A 56 25.73 -9.56 0.88
C ALA A 56 24.43 -10.29 0.53
N TRP A 57 23.52 -9.65 -0.21
CA TRP A 57 22.15 -10.18 -0.41
C TRP A 57 21.87 -10.65 -1.83
N LEU A 58 22.46 -10.04 -2.86
CA LEU A 58 22.18 -10.36 -4.27
C LEU A 58 23.19 -11.33 -4.87
N LEU A 59 24.47 -11.24 -4.48
CA LEU A 59 25.52 -12.15 -4.98
C LEU A 59 25.15 -13.64 -4.81
N PRO A 60 24.62 -14.10 -3.65
CA PRO A 60 24.20 -15.50 -3.51
C PRO A 60 23.07 -15.89 -4.48
N ALA A 61 22.19 -14.95 -4.83
CA ALA A 61 21.08 -15.19 -5.75
C ALA A 61 21.54 -15.46 -7.20
N PHE A 62 22.74 -15.01 -7.56
CA PHE A 62 23.37 -15.30 -8.85
C PHE A 62 24.20 -16.59 -8.87
N ALA A 63 24.18 -17.39 -7.80
CA ALA A 63 24.87 -18.69 -7.78
C ALA A 63 24.38 -19.58 -8.94
N GLY A 64 25.32 -20.08 -9.75
CA GLY A 64 25.03 -20.90 -10.93
C GLY A 64 24.46 -20.15 -12.13
N LYS A 65 24.25 -18.82 -12.05
CA LYS A 65 23.71 -18.00 -13.15
C LYS A 65 24.84 -17.36 -13.97
N THR A 66 24.60 -17.20 -15.27
CA THR A 66 25.58 -16.64 -16.24
C THR A 66 25.09 -15.38 -16.96
N ARG A 67 23.80 -15.03 -16.83
CA ARG A 67 23.14 -13.86 -17.43
C ARG A 67 22.19 -13.22 -16.42
N LEU A 68 21.96 -11.91 -16.51
CA LEU A 68 21.17 -11.14 -15.53
C LEU A 68 19.71 -11.61 -15.46
N ASP A 69 19.09 -11.78 -16.61
CA ASP A 69 17.72 -12.26 -16.80
C ASP A 69 17.52 -13.76 -16.49
N ALA A 70 18.57 -14.49 -16.10
CA ALA A 70 18.41 -15.80 -15.47
C ALA A 70 17.97 -15.69 -14.00
N LEU A 71 18.01 -14.50 -13.40
CA LEU A 71 17.41 -14.23 -12.10
C LEU A 71 15.93 -13.91 -12.32
N ASP A 72 15.06 -14.82 -11.89
CA ASP A 72 13.61 -14.64 -11.95
C ASP A 72 13.08 -13.81 -10.77
N GLU A 73 11.82 -13.36 -10.88
CA GLU A 73 11.15 -12.54 -9.86
C GLU A 73 11.09 -13.23 -8.49
N GLN A 74 10.93 -14.55 -8.44
CA GLN A 74 10.81 -15.29 -7.19
C GLN A 74 12.15 -15.34 -6.44
N THR A 75 13.21 -15.76 -7.13
CA THR A 75 14.57 -15.83 -6.59
C THR A 75 15.02 -14.45 -6.12
N PHE A 76 14.70 -13.40 -6.90
CA PHE A 76 14.99 -12.03 -6.53
C PHE A 76 14.22 -11.57 -5.28
N ALA A 77 12.92 -11.85 -5.21
CA ALA A 77 12.10 -11.53 -4.05
C ALA A 77 12.58 -12.24 -2.78
N GLU A 78 12.98 -13.50 -2.89
CA GLU A 78 13.55 -14.29 -1.78
C GLU A 78 14.87 -13.69 -1.30
N ALA A 79 15.76 -13.32 -2.24
CA ALA A 79 17.03 -12.67 -1.93
C ALA A 79 16.83 -11.34 -1.18
N LEU A 80 15.94 -10.47 -1.66
CA LEU A 80 15.66 -9.20 -0.99
C LEU A 80 15.01 -9.41 0.38
N LYS A 81 14.03 -10.31 0.48
CA LYS A 81 13.36 -10.61 1.76
C LYS A 81 14.31 -11.24 2.78
N SER A 82 15.37 -11.92 2.35
CA SER A 82 16.38 -12.55 3.23
C SER A 82 17.06 -11.56 4.18
N LEU A 83 17.06 -10.26 3.85
CA LEU A 83 17.53 -9.17 4.72
C LEU A 83 16.74 -9.04 6.04
N LEU A 84 15.56 -9.64 6.11
CA LEU A 84 14.70 -9.68 7.27
C LEU A 84 14.44 -11.13 7.69
N ASP A 85 14.53 -11.41 8.98
CA ASP A 85 14.10 -12.68 9.53
C ASP A 85 12.57 -12.78 9.58
N TRP A 86 12.08 -14.01 9.74
CA TRP A 86 10.65 -14.30 9.69
C TRP A 86 9.81 -13.51 10.72
N PRO A 87 10.23 -13.36 12.00
CA PRO A 87 9.49 -12.57 12.97
C PRO A 87 9.32 -11.10 12.56
N ARG A 88 10.38 -10.45 12.05
CA ARG A 88 10.27 -9.07 11.55
C ARG A 88 9.34 -8.97 10.35
N ARG A 89 9.39 -9.93 9.41
CA ARG A 89 8.46 -9.98 8.27
C ARG A 89 7.01 -10.05 8.75
N GLN A 90 6.70 -10.88 9.74
CA GLN A 90 5.33 -10.94 10.30
C GLN A 90 4.92 -9.62 10.95
N ARG A 91 5.84 -8.96 11.66
CA ARG A 91 5.56 -7.67 12.30
C ARG A 91 5.26 -6.59 11.26
N ILE A 92 5.95 -6.59 10.11
CA ILE A 92 5.63 -5.72 8.96
C ILE A 92 4.21 -5.99 8.43
N GLU A 93 3.82 -7.26 8.30
CA GLU A 93 2.47 -7.63 7.86
C GLU A 93 1.37 -7.10 8.78
N GLN A 94 1.63 -7.04 10.09
CA GLN A 94 0.68 -6.50 11.08
C GLN A 94 0.65 -4.97 11.10
N LEU A 95 1.82 -4.34 11.08
CA LEU A 95 1.95 -2.89 11.30
C LEU A 95 1.68 -2.07 10.05
N ALA A 96 2.06 -2.57 8.88
CA ALA A 96 1.81 -1.93 7.60
C ALA A 96 1.17 -2.97 6.67
N PRO A 97 -0.10 -3.32 6.83
CA PRO A 97 -0.73 -4.38 6.04
C PRO A 97 -0.87 -3.99 4.56
N ALA A 98 -0.79 -4.96 3.65
CA ALA A 98 -1.01 -4.71 2.22
C ALA A 98 -2.48 -4.41 1.88
N ARG A 99 -3.41 -4.86 2.74
CA ARG A 99 -4.85 -4.70 2.58
C ARG A 99 -5.51 -4.50 3.93
N ILE A 100 -6.62 -3.79 3.96
CA ILE A 100 -7.51 -3.74 5.12
C ILE A 100 -8.93 -4.09 4.73
N VAL A 101 -9.69 -4.62 5.68
CA VAL A 101 -11.13 -4.82 5.54
C VAL A 101 -11.81 -3.49 5.86
N VAL A 102 -12.59 -2.98 4.92
CA VAL A 102 -13.42 -1.78 5.12
C VAL A 102 -14.81 -2.18 5.64
N PRO A 103 -15.63 -1.26 6.18
CA PRO A 103 -16.91 -1.59 6.82
C PRO A 103 -17.87 -2.43 5.98
N SER A 104 -17.79 -2.34 4.64
CA SER A 104 -18.58 -3.17 3.72
C SER A 104 -18.22 -4.67 3.76
N GLY A 105 -17.15 -5.05 4.47
CA GLY A 105 -16.57 -6.40 4.48
C GLY A 105 -15.59 -6.66 3.33
N GLN A 106 -15.39 -5.71 2.42
CA GLN A 106 -14.46 -5.87 1.30
C GLN A 106 -13.02 -5.62 1.75
N GLU A 107 -12.09 -6.37 1.17
CA GLU A 107 -10.66 -6.04 1.26
C GLU A 107 -10.30 -4.94 0.26
N ARG A 108 -9.55 -3.94 0.73
CA ARG A 108 -9.02 -2.84 -0.07
C ARG A 108 -7.52 -2.76 0.10
N ARG A 109 -6.81 -2.64 -1.02
CA ARG A 109 -5.36 -2.49 -1.06
C ARG A 109 -4.97 -1.13 -0.51
N ILE A 110 -3.91 -1.12 0.30
CA ILE A 110 -3.19 0.09 0.67
C ILE A 110 -2.03 0.26 -0.31
N GLU A 111 -1.90 1.44 -0.88
CA GLU A 111 -0.77 1.82 -1.71
C GLU A 111 0.22 2.59 -0.86
N TYR A 112 1.43 2.05 -0.75
CA TYR A 112 2.54 2.68 -0.05
C TYR A 112 3.40 3.42 -1.07
N ALA A 113 3.88 4.60 -0.67
CA ALA A 113 4.77 5.44 -1.44
C ALA A 113 6.05 4.70 -1.81
N MET A 114 6.42 4.77 -3.08
CA MET A 114 7.59 4.06 -3.62
C MET A 114 8.88 4.87 -3.54
N ASP A 115 8.76 6.18 -3.31
CA ASP A 115 9.86 7.14 -3.11
C ASP A 115 10.04 7.40 -1.61
N ASP A 116 11.29 7.64 -1.19
CA ASP A 116 11.95 7.83 0.13
C ASP A 116 11.11 8.10 1.42
N GLY A 117 9.95 7.50 1.59
CA GLY A 117 9.25 7.33 2.86
C GLY A 117 8.37 8.49 3.34
N ASP A 118 8.23 9.58 2.59
CA ASP A 118 7.56 10.80 3.07
C ASP A 118 6.08 10.93 2.67
N ASP A 119 5.58 10.16 1.70
CA ASP A 119 4.15 10.20 1.34
C ASP A 119 3.32 9.22 2.18
N ASP A 120 2.14 9.69 2.58
CA ASP A 120 1.20 8.91 3.39
C ASP A 120 0.60 7.73 2.62
N PRO A 121 0.36 6.58 3.30
CA PRO A 121 -0.24 5.40 2.67
C PRO A 121 -1.68 5.70 2.22
N VAL A 122 -1.98 5.34 0.97
CA VAL A 122 -3.25 5.65 0.32
C VAL A 122 -4.20 4.46 0.34
N LEU A 123 -5.47 4.72 0.67
CA LEU A 123 -6.57 3.78 0.53
C LEU A 123 -7.58 4.31 -0.49
N ALA A 124 -7.55 3.75 -1.71
CA ALA A 124 -8.56 4.00 -2.72
C ALA A 124 -9.80 3.14 -2.45
N VAL A 125 -10.92 3.79 -2.11
CA VAL A 125 -12.13 3.10 -1.64
C VAL A 125 -13.39 3.84 -2.09
N LYS A 126 -14.43 3.08 -2.46
CA LYS A 126 -15.70 3.71 -2.83
C LYS A 126 -16.36 4.27 -1.58
N LEU A 127 -16.91 5.47 -1.70
CA LEU A 127 -17.47 6.21 -0.58
C LEU A 127 -18.51 5.40 0.22
N GLN A 128 -19.40 4.69 -0.47
CA GLN A 128 -20.45 3.90 0.15
C GLN A 128 -19.97 2.69 0.97
N GLU A 129 -18.70 2.29 0.81
CA GLU A 129 -18.11 1.21 1.60
C GLU A 129 -17.63 1.67 2.97
N LEU A 130 -17.52 2.98 3.17
CA LEU A 130 -17.12 3.60 4.43
C LEU A 130 -18.30 4.12 5.27
N PHE A 131 -19.55 3.95 4.82
CA PHE A 131 -20.69 4.32 5.66
C PHE A 131 -20.65 3.57 7.00
N GLY A 132 -21.03 4.24 8.08
CA GLY A 132 -20.86 3.72 9.43
C GLY A 132 -19.47 3.93 10.05
N LEU A 133 -18.46 4.28 9.25
CA LEU A 133 -17.11 4.54 9.76
C LEU A 133 -16.94 6.00 10.15
N ALA A 134 -16.73 6.24 11.44
CA ALA A 134 -16.64 7.59 11.96
C ALA A 134 -15.26 8.21 11.73
N ASP A 135 -14.20 7.46 11.99
CA ASP A 135 -12.82 7.96 12.00
C ASP A 135 -11.98 7.31 10.90
N THR A 136 -11.00 8.07 10.40
CA THR A 136 -10.05 7.58 9.39
C THR A 136 -9.31 6.35 9.91
N PRO A 137 -9.26 5.24 9.16
CA PRO A 137 -8.45 4.08 9.53
C PRO A 137 -6.99 4.47 9.73
N ARG A 138 -6.35 3.85 10.73
CA ARG A 138 -4.95 4.07 11.07
C ARG A 138 -4.20 2.74 11.07
N ILE A 139 -2.95 2.77 10.63
CA ILE A 139 -2.00 1.66 10.67
C ILE A 139 -0.83 2.00 11.60
N ALA A 140 0.19 1.14 11.68
CA ALA A 140 1.37 1.30 12.52
C ALA A 140 0.99 1.55 14.00
N ASP A 141 0.17 0.66 14.56
CA ASP A 141 -0.37 0.76 15.93
C ASP A 141 -1.08 2.11 16.20
N GLY A 142 -1.78 2.64 15.18
CA GLY A 142 -2.58 3.86 15.28
C GLY A 142 -1.81 5.16 15.01
N ARG A 143 -0.52 5.10 14.70
CA ARG A 143 0.30 6.30 14.46
C ARG A 143 -0.01 6.98 13.13
N VAL A 144 -0.26 6.18 12.10
CA VAL A 144 -0.31 6.67 10.71
C VAL A 144 -1.74 6.60 10.18
N PRO A 145 -2.40 7.74 9.93
CA PRO A 145 -3.70 7.75 9.25
C PRO A 145 -3.54 7.39 7.78
N LEU A 146 -4.50 6.66 7.23
CA LEU A 146 -4.56 6.43 5.80
C LEU A 146 -5.10 7.67 5.08
N THR A 147 -4.48 8.04 3.97
CA THR A 147 -5.04 9.00 3.01
C THR A 147 -6.15 8.32 2.22
N LEU A 148 -7.38 8.75 2.42
CA LEU A 148 -8.54 8.18 1.73
C LEU A 148 -8.73 8.84 0.38
N HIS A 149 -8.55 8.07 -0.69
CA HIS A 149 -9.01 8.44 -2.02
C HIS A 149 -10.45 7.94 -2.17
N LEU A 150 -11.41 8.81 -1.85
CA LEU A 150 -12.83 8.50 -1.90
C LEU A 150 -13.30 8.46 -3.35
N LEU A 151 -13.87 7.33 -3.75
CA LEU A 151 -14.29 7.07 -5.12
C LEU A 151 -15.81 7.00 -5.25
N SER A 152 -16.31 7.34 -6.44
CA SER A 152 -17.69 7.11 -6.84
C SER A 152 -17.96 5.61 -7.07
N PRO A 153 -19.23 5.20 -7.26
CA PRO A 153 -19.54 3.80 -7.59
C PRO A 153 -18.83 3.28 -8.85
N ALA A 154 -18.54 4.17 -9.79
CA ALA A 154 -17.82 3.88 -11.03
C ALA A 154 -16.28 4.00 -10.89
N GLY A 155 -15.75 4.22 -9.67
CA GLY A 155 -14.31 4.33 -9.42
C GLY A 155 -13.71 5.69 -9.76
N ARG A 156 -14.53 6.72 -10.00
CA ARG A 156 -14.01 8.08 -10.28
C ARG A 156 -13.63 8.79 -8.97
N PRO A 157 -12.53 9.55 -8.92
CA PRO A 157 -12.18 10.35 -7.75
C PRO A 157 -13.31 11.32 -7.36
N LEU A 158 -13.61 11.39 -6.06
CA LEU A 158 -14.55 12.36 -5.48
C LEU A 158 -13.84 13.33 -4.55
N GLN A 159 -13.04 12.81 -3.63
CA GLN A 159 -12.36 13.60 -2.61
C GLN A 159 -11.13 12.85 -2.11
N VAL A 160 -10.10 13.59 -1.74
CA VAL A 160 -8.95 13.08 -0.97
C VAL A 160 -9.06 13.65 0.45
N THR A 161 -8.94 12.81 1.48
CA THR A 161 -9.00 13.26 2.88
C THR A 161 -8.25 12.33 3.83
N GLN A 162 -7.67 12.89 4.89
CA GLN A 162 -7.21 12.16 6.09
C GLN A 162 -8.11 12.42 7.31
N ASP A 163 -9.12 13.29 7.16
CA ASP A 163 -10.15 13.60 8.16
C ASP A 163 -11.51 13.12 7.62
N LEU A 164 -11.80 11.83 7.83
CA LEU A 164 -13.07 11.24 7.41
C LEU A 164 -14.26 11.85 8.18
N ARG A 165 -14.06 12.15 9.46
CA ARG A 165 -15.07 12.76 10.33
C ARG A 165 -15.49 14.12 9.79
N GLY A 166 -14.53 15.01 9.56
CA GLY A 166 -14.80 16.33 9.00
C GLY A 166 -15.32 16.28 7.57
N PHE A 167 -14.92 15.28 6.77
CA PHE A 167 -15.54 15.03 5.47
C PHE A 167 -17.04 14.76 5.59
N TRP A 168 -17.48 13.91 6.52
CA TRP A 168 -18.90 13.62 6.73
C TRP A 168 -19.70 14.86 7.15
N GLU A 169 -19.12 15.70 8.01
CA GLU A 169 -19.79 16.90 8.53
C GLU A 169 -19.91 18.01 7.48
N ARG A 170 -18.86 18.24 6.70
CA ARG A 170 -18.72 19.47 5.89
C ARG A 170 -18.84 19.24 4.39
N THR A 171 -18.29 18.14 3.88
CA THR A 171 -18.13 17.91 2.43
C THR A 171 -19.14 16.92 1.87
N TYR A 172 -19.50 15.90 2.64
CA TYR A 172 -20.44 14.88 2.22
C TYR A 172 -21.81 15.42 1.77
N PRO A 173 -22.43 16.44 2.42
CA PRO A 173 -23.72 16.96 1.95
C PRO A 173 -23.72 17.44 0.50
N GLU A 174 -22.60 17.99 0.02
CA GLU A 174 -22.44 18.46 -1.36
C GLU A 174 -22.20 17.29 -2.31
N VAL A 175 -21.24 16.41 -1.97
CA VAL A 175 -20.95 15.17 -2.73
C VAL A 175 -22.23 14.35 -2.89
N ARG A 176 -23.02 14.21 -1.83
CA ARG A 176 -24.29 13.49 -1.84
C ARG A 176 -25.29 14.07 -2.82
N LYS A 177 -25.44 15.40 -2.90
CA LYS A 177 -26.37 16.06 -3.84
C LYS A 177 -25.97 15.74 -5.29
N GLU A 178 -24.69 15.84 -5.61
CA GLU A 178 -24.17 15.52 -6.94
C GLU A 178 -24.35 14.02 -7.27
N MET A 179 -23.97 13.15 -6.33
CA MET A 179 -23.98 11.71 -6.53
C MET A 179 -25.39 11.13 -6.64
N LYS A 180 -26.38 11.72 -5.98
CA LYS A 180 -27.79 11.34 -6.18
C LYS A 180 -28.25 11.53 -7.63
N GLY A 181 -27.81 12.60 -8.30
CA GLY A 181 -28.13 12.85 -9.70
C GLY A 181 -27.38 11.90 -10.65
N ARG A 182 -26.07 11.71 -10.44
CA ARG A 182 -25.22 10.88 -11.31
C ARG A 182 -25.44 9.38 -11.12
N TYR A 183 -25.76 8.93 -9.90
CA TYR A 183 -25.87 7.54 -9.51
C TYR A 183 -27.14 7.27 -8.68
N PRO A 184 -28.35 7.44 -9.24
CA PRO A 184 -29.61 7.37 -8.48
C PRO A 184 -29.93 5.98 -7.92
N LYS A 185 -29.31 4.91 -8.46
CA LYS A 185 -29.49 3.52 -8.00
C LYS A 185 -28.63 3.15 -6.79
N HIS A 186 -27.72 4.03 -6.36
CA HIS A 186 -26.83 3.81 -5.22
C HIS A 186 -27.37 4.49 -3.94
N PRO A 187 -27.04 3.98 -2.75
CA PRO A 187 -27.46 4.59 -1.49
C PRO A 187 -26.68 5.87 -1.20
N TRP A 188 -27.41 6.95 -0.95
CA TRP A 188 -26.89 8.27 -0.59
C TRP A 188 -27.63 8.79 0.65
N PRO A 189 -27.39 8.18 1.83
CA PRO A 189 -28.13 8.44 3.06
C PRO A 189 -27.99 9.90 3.51
N ASP A 190 -29.02 10.45 4.16
CA ASP A 190 -28.90 11.74 4.88
C ASP A 190 -27.92 11.62 6.04
N ASP A 191 -27.96 10.48 6.74
CA ASP A 191 -27.08 10.14 7.86
C ASP A 191 -26.05 9.08 7.43
N PRO A 192 -24.80 9.46 7.10
CA PRO A 192 -23.75 8.51 6.73
C PRO A 192 -23.18 7.73 7.92
N TRP A 193 -23.41 8.17 9.16
CA TRP A 193 -22.85 7.58 10.37
C TRP A 193 -23.56 6.31 10.81
N ASN A 194 -24.86 6.19 10.50
CA ASN A 194 -25.67 5.02 10.84
C ASN A 194 -26.09 4.22 9.60
N ALA A 195 -25.63 4.62 8.41
CA ALA A 195 -25.96 3.92 7.19
C ALA A 195 -25.19 2.60 7.06
N THR A 196 -25.88 1.57 6.58
CA THR A 196 -25.26 0.28 6.31
C THR A 196 -24.27 0.40 5.14
N PRO A 197 -22.98 0.07 5.33
CA PRO A 197 -22.01 0.08 4.26
C PRO A 197 -22.33 -0.98 3.22
N THR A 198 -22.07 -0.67 1.95
CA THR A 198 -22.31 -1.63 0.87
C THR A 198 -21.37 -1.38 -0.30
N HIS A 199 -20.93 -2.46 -0.96
CA HIS A 199 -20.22 -2.36 -2.23
C HIS A 199 -21.18 -2.41 -3.45
N ARG A 200 -22.46 -2.74 -3.23
CA ARG A 200 -23.44 -3.02 -4.30
C ARG A 200 -24.45 -1.87 -4.47
N ALA A 201 -25.06 -1.79 -5.64
CA ALA A 201 -26.25 -0.97 -5.85
C ALA A 201 -27.44 -1.52 -5.03
N LYS A 202 -28.48 -0.70 -4.82
CA LYS A 202 -29.69 -1.16 -4.11
C LYS A 202 -30.29 -2.39 -4.81
N PRO A 203 -30.68 -3.45 -4.07
CA PRO A 203 -31.44 -4.56 -4.64
C PRO A 203 -32.72 -4.00 -5.29
N ARG A 204 -33.08 -4.51 -6.47
CA ARG A 204 -34.42 -4.23 -7.03
C ARG A 204 -35.43 -4.92 -6.13
N VAL A 205 -36.25 -4.13 -5.44
CA VAL A 205 -37.53 -4.60 -4.88
C VAL A 205 -38.55 -4.57 -6.01
#